data_AF-A0A852VXH9-F1
#
_entry.id   AF-A0A852VXH9-F1
#
_cell.length_a   1.000
_cell.length_b   1.000
_cell.length_c   1.000
_cell.angle_alpha   90.00
_cell.angle_beta   90.00
_cell.angle_gamma   90.00
#
_symmetry.space_group_name_H-M   'P 1'
#
loop_
_entity.id
_entity.type
_entity.pdbx_description
1 polymer ?
#
loop_
_entity_poly.entity_id
_entity_poly.type
_entity_poly.pdbx_seq_one_letter_code
_entity_poly.pdbx_strand_id
1 'polypeptide(L)' 'MVDFGGVRLGRACADGAVLDDADVHIGRVRDGGEVVDHAGVHIGRVGAPPEAPQAAA' A
#
# COMPACT_ATOMS: atom_id res chain seq x y z
N MET A 1 -3.34 -1.93 -1.72
CA MET A 1 -2.68 -0.97 -0.81
C MET A 1 -3.70 0.04 -0.37
N VAL A 2 -3.57 0.53 0.87
CA VAL A 2 -4.35 1.67 1.37
C VAL A 2 -3.38 2.76 1.84
N ASP A 3 -3.77 4.01 1.67
CA ASP A 3 -3.08 5.15 2.28
C ASP A 3 -3.36 5.18 3.80
N PHE A 4 -2.70 6.08 4.52
CA PHE A 4 -2.92 6.31 5.95
C PHE A 4 -4.36 6.73 6.30
N GLY A 5 -5.09 7.32 5.37
CA GLY A 5 -6.52 7.63 5.46
C GLY A 5 -7.45 6.47 5.10
N GLY A 6 -6.92 5.28 4.80
CA GLY A 6 -7.71 4.10 4.41
C GLY A 6 -8.22 4.14 2.96
N VAL A 7 -7.77 5.09 2.15
CA VAL A 7 -8.16 5.18 0.74
C VAL A 7 -7.34 4.20 -0.08
N ARG A 8 -7.99 3.48 -0.99
CA ARG A 8 -7.29 2.57 -1.90
C ARG A 8 -6.52 3.38 -2.95
N LEU A 9 -5.21 3.43 -2.80
CA LEU A 9 -4.29 4.08 -3.75
C LEU A 9 -3.99 3.22 -5.00
N GLY A 10 -4.16 1.90 -4.88
CA GLY A 10 -3.77 0.98 -5.96
C GLY A 10 -3.48 -0.44 -5.50
N ARG A 11 -2.83 -1.22 -6.37
CA ARG A 11 -2.47 -2.62 -6.14
C ARG A 11 -0.95 -2.81 -6.15
N ALA A 12 -0.48 -3.57 -5.16
CA ALA A 12 0.87 -4.08 -5.14
C ALA A 12 0.93 -5.34 -6.00
N CYS A 13 1.89 -5.40 -6.89
CA CYS A 13 2.20 -6.53 -7.73
C CYS A 13 3.16 -7.49 -7.01
N ALA A 14 3.24 -8.75 -7.45
CA ALA A 14 4.02 -9.79 -6.78
C ALA A 14 5.53 -9.53 -6.80
N ASP A 15 6.01 -8.77 -7.79
CA ASP A 15 7.38 -8.29 -7.96
C ASP A 15 7.71 -7.06 -7.05
N GLY A 16 6.72 -6.59 -6.30
CA GLY A 16 6.83 -5.45 -5.39
C GLY A 16 6.59 -4.11 -6.06
N ALA A 17 6.34 -4.03 -7.37
CA ALA A 17 5.86 -2.80 -8.00
C ALA A 17 4.46 -2.43 -7.49
N VAL A 18 4.16 -1.14 -7.47
CA VAL A 18 2.87 -0.62 -7.07
C VAL A 18 2.25 0.14 -8.22
N LEU A 19 1.08 -0.32 -8.62
CA LEU A 19 0.32 0.16 -9.76
C LEU A 19 -0.96 0.86 -9.28
N ASP A 20 -1.26 2.00 -9.89
CA ASP A 20 -2.56 2.68 -9.82
C ASP A 20 -3.66 1.87 -10.55
N ASP A 21 -4.92 2.25 -10.42
CA ASP A 21 -6.08 1.75 -11.17
C ASP A 21 -5.90 1.89 -12.70
N ALA A 22 -5.10 2.86 -13.13
CA ALA A 22 -4.69 3.03 -14.53
C ALA A 22 -3.50 2.14 -14.97
N ASP A 23 -3.07 1.17 -14.15
CA ASP A 23 -1.88 0.32 -14.37
C ASP A 23 -0.57 1.11 -14.51
N VAL A 24 -0.52 2.32 -13.92
CA VAL A 24 0.68 3.16 -13.90
C VAL A 24 1.52 2.83 -12.67
N HIS A 25 2.81 2.61 -12.86
CA HIS A 25 3.76 2.40 -11.77
C HIS A 25 3.95 3.70 -10.99
N ILE A 26 3.50 3.72 -9.73
CA ILE A 26 3.56 4.88 -8.83
C ILE A 26 4.54 4.72 -7.67
N GLY A 27 4.95 3.48 -7.36
CA GLY A 27 5.93 3.22 -6.31
C GLY A 27 6.29 1.75 -6.15
N ARG A 28 6.99 1.43 -5.06
CA ARG A 28 7.42 0.08 -4.74
C ARG A 28 7.13 -0.28 -3.29
N VAL A 29 6.79 -1.53 -3.06
CA VAL A 29 6.69 -2.16 -1.75
C VAL A 29 8.09 -2.50 -1.22
N ARG A 30 8.38 -2.05 -0.01
CA ARG A 30 9.55 -2.38 0.82
C ARG A 30 9.22 -3.51 1.80
N ASP A 31 10.28 -4.07 2.37
CA ASP A 31 10.20 -5.05 3.46
C ASP A 31 9.31 -4.54 4.61
N GLY A 32 8.36 -5.37 5.07
CA GLY A 32 7.37 -4.99 6.09
C GLY A 32 6.05 -4.41 5.55
N GLY A 33 5.90 -4.35 4.23
CA GLY A 33 4.68 -3.91 3.54
C GLY A 33 4.60 -2.40 3.37
N GLU A 34 5.68 -1.66 3.60
CA GLU A 34 5.73 -0.22 3.40
C GLU A 34 5.76 0.14 1.90
N VAL A 35 5.09 1.20 1.46
CA VAL A 35 5.09 1.65 0.07
C VAL A 35 5.77 3.00 -0.03
N VAL A 36 6.78 3.05 -0.91
CA VAL A 36 7.54 4.26 -1.20
C VAL A 36 7.42 4.65 -2.66
N ASP A 37 7.43 5.94 -2.96
CA ASP A 37 7.45 6.47 -4.32
C ASP A 37 8.86 6.41 -4.96
N HIS A 38 8.99 6.92 -6.18
CA HIS A 38 10.26 7.00 -6.89
C HIS A 38 11.31 7.92 -6.24
N ALA A 39 10.89 8.88 -5.41
CA ALA A 39 11.76 9.74 -4.62
C ALA A 39 12.14 9.10 -3.26
N GLY A 40 11.59 7.94 -2.92
CA GLY A 40 11.78 7.27 -1.65
C GLY A 40 10.88 7.81 -0.52
N VAL A 41 9.87 8.61 -0.85
CA VAL A 41 8.89 9.11 0.12
C VAL A 41 7.89 8.02 0.43
N HIS A 42 7.60 7.82 1.71
CA HIS A 42 6.56 6.89 2.17
C HIS A 42 5.18 7.42 1.79
N ILE A 43 4.46 6.68 0.95
CA ILE A 43 3.12 7.06 0.45
C ILE A 43 2.00 6.14 0.93
N GLY A 44 2.31 4.99 1.52
CA GLY A 44 1.28 4.13 2.10
C GLY A 44 1.79 2.77 2.53
N ARG A 45 0.85 1.85 2.76
CA ARG A 45 1.16 0.48 3.22
C ARG A 45 0.37 -0.57 2.45
N VAL A 46 1.04 -1.68 2.17
CA VAL A 46 0.47 -2.96 1.77
C VAL A 46 0.24 -3.79 3.02
N GLY A 47 -0.98 -3.74 3.48
CA GLY A 47 -1.52 -4.44 4.62
C GLY A 47 -2.96 -4.02 4.70
N ALA A 48 -3.84 -4.89 5.19
CA ALA A 48 -5.17 -4.42 5.57
C ALA A 48 -5.01 -3.14 6.42
N PRO A 49 -5.96 -2.18 6.37
CA PRO A 49 -6.04 -1.18 7.45
C PRO A 49 -5.86 -1.94 8.77
N PRO A 50 -5.16 -1.41 9.79
CA PRO A 50 -5.12 -2.07 11.08
C PRO A 50 -6.55 -2.46 11.36
N GLU A 51 -6.78 -3.77 11.43
CA GLU A 51 -8.10 -4.31 11.66
C GLU A 51 -8.64 -3.49 12.82
N ALA A 52 -9.64 -2.63 12.57
CA ALA A 52 -10.36 -2.01 13.66
C ALA A 52 -10.78 -3.23 14.47
N PRO A 53 -10.26 -3.37 15.71
CA PRO A 53 -10.05 -4.66 16.36
C PRO A 53 -11.28 -5.49 16.09
N GLN A 54 -11.15 -6.58 15.32
CA GLN A 54 -12.30 -7.42 15.08
C GLN A 54 -12.74 -7.86 16.46
N ALA A 55 -13.88 -7.32 16.87
CA ALA A 55 -14.34 -7.36 18.24
C ALA A 55 -14.23 -8.81 18.70
N ALA A 56 -13.41 -9.01 19.73
CA ALA A 56 -13.35 -10.26 20.45
C ALA A 56 -14.79 -10.65 20.81
N ALA A 57 -15.23 -11.81 20.35
CA ALA A 57 -16.47 -12.46 20.73
C ALA A 57 -16.16 -13.88 21.13
#